data_AF-A0A6A0HZE2-F1
#
_entry.id   AF-A0A6A0HZE2-F1
#
_cell.length_a   1.000
_cell.length_b   1.000
_cell.length_c   1.000
_cell.angle_alpha   90.00
_cell.angle_beta   90.00
_cell.angle_gamma   90.00
#
_symmetry.space_group_name_H-M   'P 1'
#
loop_
_entity.id
_entity.type
_entity.pdbx_description
1 polymer ?
#
loop_
_entity_poly.entity_id
_entity_poly.type
_entity_poly.pdbx_seq_one_letter_code
_entity_poly.pdbx_strand_id
1 'polypeptide(L)'
;MKIGRNDPCHCGSGKKYCLEKDEALEHEQAAQTEDTEFEDDDDWHDEINDFDDEDFEIDEDEDFDEFDDDDEEDFDSDDDDNDDDDDELDGLEKVTPKRSPEVIAAQDARWNEFEAADDEGRVALFLKTLEEPELMDDDLAFDMLDKICTACLASGDRDRYDDLIKKLRERLPEVYSESAHYHLENLITNAVVAGRWQDVRTFALEFADVADREIDTFNNVISQLAYHGQLQILLEITQRAWPKIKDSDEITPWGIDEFVVQGADFVVFDYLTHGTDPRADDPELQQRLAFFTKIQPQRFTEVFNIFIGRSTRSWTMQDFDFKEHIQIVKNSKGKRRRQRHSPGKRNLDDLSYEFFRYLHQHENVSYPKAELARYNIVEYLIKRYDGDLEEHESMLERALRGNRPKPRIKRRPPENILCPDRETLDRYLAGLMHFLNPQYYEVAATFEMVPAWLRFLEMRELIDHDLHRRTLLNLRELQEDVISLFESFREDPALVEAMRNWNETILA
;
A
#
# COMPACT_ATOMS: atom_id res chain seq x y z
N MET A 1 23.70 -49.16 10.22
CA MET A 1 24.93 -48.95 11.03
C MET A 1 24.71 -47.65 11.79
N LYS A 2 24.69 -47.64 13.13
CA LYS A 2 24.51 -46.39 13.90
C LYS A 2 25.88 -45.73 14.06
N ILE A 3 26.07 -44.59 13.43
CA ILE A 3 27.30 -43.77 13.52
C ILE A 3 27.27 -43.07 14.90
N GLY A 4 28.30 -43.28 15.70
CA GLY A 4 28.45 -42.68 17.02
C GLY A 4 28.89 -41.23 16.93
N ARG A 5 28.52 -40.41 17.92
CA ARG A 5 28.75 -38.95 18.00
C ARG A 5 30.22 -38.50 17.90
N ASN A 6 31.18 -39.44 17.88
CA ASN A 6 32.62 -39.22 17.78
C ASN A 6 33.30 -40.02 16.64
N ASP A 7 32.54 -40.61 15.73
CA ASP A 7 33.13 -41.33 14.60
C ASP A 7 33.75 -40.36 13.58
N PRO A 8 34.95 -40.64 13.06
CA PRO A 8 35.61 -39.78 12.08
C PRO A 8 34.85 -39.72 10.75
N CYS A 9 34.80 -38.54 10.12
CA CYS A 9 34.17 -38.35 8.80
C CYS A 9 34.69 -39.37 7.79
N HIS A 10 33.76 -40.04 7.10
CA HIS A 10 34.04 -41.07 6.11
C HIS A 10 34.79 -40.52 4.88
N CYS A 11 34.81 -39.19 4.75
CA CYS A 11 35.49 -38.42 3.72
C CYS A 11 37.02 -38.33 3.88
N GLY A 12 37.58 -38.69 5.05
CA GLY A 12 39.02 -38.62 5.30
C GLY A 12 39.61 -37.21 5.40
N SER A 13 38.77 -36.17 5.49
CA SER A 13 39.19 -34.75 5.48
C SER A 13 39.75 -34.25 6.82
N GLY A 14 39.61 -35.03 7.90
CA GLY A 14 40.06 -34.64 9.25
C GLY A 14 39.20 -33.56 9.93
N LYS A 15 38.13 -33.08 9.29
CA LYS A 15 37.15 -32.14 9.88
C LYS A 15 35.97 -32.91 10.50
N LYS A 16 35.38 -32.34 11.57
CA LYS A 16 34.35 -33.01 12.38
C LYS A 16 32.97 -33.09 11.70
N TYR A 17 32.68 -32.19 10.75
CA TYR A 17 31.45 -32.16 9.92
C TYR A 17 31.79 -31.57 8.53
N CYS A 18 31.17 -32.07 7.45
CA CYS A 18 31.36 -31.59 6.07
C CYS A 18 30.02 -31.04 5.54
N LEU A 19 29.73 -29.77 5.82
CA LEU A 19 28.48 -29.10 5.44
C LEU A 19 28.31 -28.95 3.92
N GLU A 20 29.40 -28.73 3.18
CA GLU A 20 29.39 -28.46 1.73
C GLU A 20 28.75 -29.56 0.86
N LYS A 21 28.67 -30.81 1.36
CA LYS A 21 28.07 -31.92 0.62
C LYS A 21 26.59 -32.13 0.90
N ASP A 22 26.15 -31.75 2.09
CA ASP A 22 24.76 -31.84 2.49
C ASP A 22 24.00 -30.64 1.89
N GLU A 23 24.61 -29.45 1.89
CA GLU A 23 24.09 -28.25 1.19
C GLU A 23 23.97 -28.46 -0.33
N ALA A 24 24.93 -29.14 -0.96
CA ALA A 24 24.87 -29.46 -2.40
C ALA A 24 23.76 -30.48 -2.72
N LEU A 25 23.45 -31.39 -1.79
CA LEU A 25 22.38 -32.37 -1.93
C LEU A 25 21.01 -31.75 -1.70
N GLU A 26 20.90 -30.78 -0.79
CA GLU A 26 19.70 -29.98 -0.58
C GLU A 26 19.41 -29.08 -1.80
N HIS A 27 20.42 -28.42 -2.36
CA HIS A 27 20.23 -27.65 -3.61
C HIS A 27 19.83 -28.50 -4.81
N GLU A 28 20.38 -29.71 -4.96
CA GLU A 28 20.00 -30.62 -6.05
C GLU A 28 18.61 -31.25 -5.86
N GLN A 29 18.14 -31.37 -4.61
CA GLN A 29 16.76 -31.79 -4.28
C GLN A 29 15.77 -30.65 -4.48
N ALA A 30 16.09 -29.42 -4.04
CA ALA A 30 15.26 -28.24 -4.23
C ALA A 30 15.02 -27.94 -5.72
N ALA A 31 16.08 -28.03 -6.54
CA ALA A 31 16.00 -27.86 -8.00
C ALA A 31 15.22 -28.98 -8.72
N GLN A 32 14.98 -30.13 -8.08
CA GLN A 32 14.14 -31.20 -8.64
C GLN A 32 12.67 -31.11 -8.21
N THR A 33 12.37 -30.44 -7.09
CA THR A 33 10.99 -30.17 -6.66
C THR A 33 10.34 -29.01 -7.43
N GLU A 34 11.09 -27.96 -7.78
CA GLU A 34 10.55 -26.79 -8.49
C GLU A 34 10.03 -27.11 -9.91
N ASP A 35 10.60 -28.11 -10.60
CA ASP A 35 10.18 -28.47 -11.97
C ASP A 35 8.93 -29.37 -12.03
N THR A 36 8.34 -29.77 -10.89
CA THR A 36 7.20 -30.72 -10.85
C THR A 36 5.94 -30.28 -10.11
N GLU A 37 5.91 -29.11 -9.45
CA GLU A 37 4.75 -28.68 -8.65
C GLU A 37 4.04 -27.40 -9.12
N PHE A 38 4.28 -26.93 -10.35
CA PHE A 38 3.47 -25.86 -10.97
C PHE A 38 2.31 -26.43 -11.81
N GLU A 39 1.45 -27.26 -11.20
CA GLU A 39 0.18 -27.71 -11.80
C GLU A 39 -1.01 -26.95 -11.19
N ASP A 40 -1.55 -26.01 -11.98
CA ASP A 40 -2.95 -25.54 -12.05
C ASP A 40 -3.79 -25.47 -10.74
N ASP A 41 -3.41 -24.62 -9.77
CA ASP A 41 -4.35 -24.06 -8.78
C ASP A 41 -4.78 -22.65 -9.25
N ASP A 42 -5.57 -22.59 -10.33
CA ASP A 42 -6.03 -21.38 -11.04
C ASP A 42 -7.33 -20.74 -10.44
N ASP A 43 -7.43 -20.60 -9.12
CA ASP A 43 -8.59 -19.94 -8.44
C ASP A 43 -8.22 -18.61 -7.73
N TRP A 44 -7.15 -17.96 -8.20
CA TRP A 44 -6.46 -16.83 -7.54
C TRP A 44 -7.25 -15.52 -7.43
N HIS A 45 -8.25 -15.26 -8.28
CA HIS A 45 -8.97 -13.99 -8.23
C HIS A 45 -10.13 -13.96 -7.22
N ASP A 46 -10.52 -15.10 -6.65
CA ASP A 46 -11.40 -15.10 -5.47
C ASP A 46 -10.58 -14.90 -4.17
N GLU A 47 -9.28 -15.23 -4.14
CA GLU A 47 -8.43 -15.11 -2.93
C GLU A 47 -7.93 -13.68 -2.63
N ILE A 48 -7.76 -12.80 -3.63
CA ILE A 48 -7.35 -11.38 -3.36
C ILE A 48 -8.44 -10.60 -2.58
N ASN A 49 -9.71 -11.00 -2.66
CA ASN A 49 -10.79 -10.43 -1.83
C ASN A 49 -11.17 -11.30 -0.61
N ASP A 50 -10.53 -12.46 -0.43
CA ASP A 50 -10.71 -13.37 0.72
C ASP A 50 -9.46 -13.38 1.64
N PHE A 51 -8.56 -12.39 1.51
CA PHE A 51 -7.24 -12.33 2.17
C PHE A 51 -7.26 -12.08 3.68
N ASP A 52 -8.42 -12.06 4.34
CA ASP A 52 -8.55 -11.79 5.79
C ASP A 52 -8.63 -13.05 6.68
N ASP A 53 -8.61 -14.27 6.14
CA ASP A 53 -8.72 -15.49 6.96
C ASP A 53 -7.70 -16.59 6.54
N GLU A 54 -6.39 -16.32 6.67
CA GLU A 54 -5.47 -17.41 7.06
C GLU A 54 -5.65 -17.69 8.56
N ASP A 55 -6.82 -18.24 8.91
CA ASP A 55 -7.03 -18.93 10.17
C ASP A 55 -6.03 -20.09 10.22
N PHE A 56 -4.97 -19.90 10.99
CA PHE A 56 -4.11 -20.95 11.51
C PHE A 56 -5.03 -22.03 12.10
N GLU A 57 -5.22 -23.15 11.38
CA GLU A 57 -6.00 -24.30 11.85
C GLU A 57 -5.31 -24.85 13.11
N ILE A 58 -5.67 -24.32 14.28
CA ILE A 58 -5.49 -25.03 15.54
C ILE A 58 -6.46 -26.21 15.46
N ASP A 59 -5.91 -27.42 15.32
CA ASP A 59 -6.64 -28.67 15.44
C ASP A 59 -7.32 -28.71 16.84
N GLU A 60 -8.55 -28.20 16.96
CA GLU A 60 -9.37 -28.23 18.18
C GLU A 60 -9.92 -29.63 18.51
N ASP A 61 -9.37 -30.70 17.92
CA ASP A 61 -9.78 -32.09 18.17
C ASP A 61 -8.82 -32.86 19.11
N GLU A 62 -7.83 -32.19 19.73
CA GLU A 62 -7.13 -32.79 20.88
C GLU A 62 -7.93 -32.57 22.16
N ASP A 63 -8.66 -33.62 22.56
CA ASP A 63 -9.28 -33.82 23.87
C ASP A 63 -8.35 -33.33 25.00
N PHE A 64 -8.55 -32.08 25.46
CA PHE A 64 -7.91 -31.53 26.64
C PHE A 64 -8.57 -32.14 27.88
N ASP A 65 -8.08 -33.32 28.27
CA ASP A 65 -8.41 -33.97 29.53
C ASP A 65 -8.06 -33.03 30.69
N GLU A 66 -9.13 -32.57 31.36
CA GLU A 66 -9.27 -32.17 32.77
C GLU A 66 -8.00 -32.44 33.61
N PHE A 67 -7.10 -31.45 33.65
CA PHE A 67 -6.03 -31.43 34.65
C PHE A 67 -6.57 -30.76 35.91
N ASP A 68 -6.84 -31.60 36.91
CA ASP A 68 -7.24 -31.21 38.25
C ASP A 68 -6.21 -30.25 38.88
N ASP A 69 -6.76 -29.16 39.43
CA ASP A 69 -6.12 -28.24 40.37
C ASP A 69 -5.57 -29.00 41.59
N ASP A 70 -4.27 -28.87 41.87
CA ASP A 70 -3.69 -28.80 43.22
C ASP A 70 -2.16 -28.71 43.07
N ASP A 71 -1.60 -27.52 43.21
CA ASP A 71 -0.36 -27.27 43.96
C ASP A 71 -0.06 -25.76 44.00
N GLU A 72 -0.45 -25.13 45.11
CA GLU A 72 0.07 -23.85 45.56
C GLU A 72 1.55 -24.03 45.96
N GLU A 73 2.50 -23.68 45.08
CA GLU A 73 3.87 -23.40 45.48
C GLU A 73 4.20 -21.91 45.32
N ASP A 74 4.51 -21.28 46.46
CA ASP A 74 5.03 -19.94 46.63
C ASP A 74 6.27 -19.72 45.75
N PHE A 75 6.14 -18.90 44.69
CA PHE A 75 7.27 -18.43 43.89
C PHE A 75 7.70 -17.03 44.34
N ASP A 76 8.61 -16.98 45.31
CA ASP A 76 9.40 -15.80 45.61
C ASP A 76 10.28 -15.46 44.40
N SER A 77 9.99 -14.36 43.71
CA SER A 77 10.82 -13.79 42.63
C SER A 77 11.51 -12.52 43.12
N ASP A 78 12.69 -12.72 43.71
CA ASP A 78 13.78 -11.75 43.71
C ASP A 78 14.74 -12.16 42.57
N ASP A 79 15.35 -11.16 41.90
CA ASP A 79 16.39 -11.24 40.85
C ASP A 79 15.89 -11.71 39.47
N ASP A 80 16.31 -11.23 38.30
CA ASP A 80 17.22 -10.18 37.82
C ASP A 80 17.05 -10.23 36.27
N ASP A 81 17.25 -9.10 35.58
CA ASP A 81 17.74 -9.00 34.19
C ASP A 81 17.15 -9.93 33.10
N ASN A 82 16.07 -9.52 32.42
CA ASN A 82 15.71 -10.05 31.09
C ASN A 82 15.22 -8.89 30.20
N ASP A 83 16.17 -8.12 29.67
CA ASP A 83 15.94 -7.02 28.71
C ASP A 83 16.67 -7.25 27.35
N ASP A 84 17.15 -8.46 27.03
CA ASP A 84 18.14 -8.65 25.92
C ASP A 84 17.76 -9.66 24.80
N ASP A 85 16.49 -10.06 24.62
CA ASP A 85 16.13 -11.12 23.63
C ASP A 85 15.34 -10.63 22.39
N ASP A 86 15.47 -9.36 21.99
CA ASP A 86 14.79 -8.79 20.78
C ASP A 86 15.72 -8.49 19.59
N ASP A 87 16.97 -8.98 19.57
CA ASP A 87 18.02 -8.59 18.59
C ASP A 87 18.30 -9.61 17.45
N GLU A 88 17.48 -10.64 17.22
CA GLU A 88 17.75 -11.69 16.22
C GLU A 88 17.16 -11.43 14.81
N LEU A 89 17.15 -10.17 14.35
CA LEU A 89 17.02 -9.82 12.92
C LEU A 89 18.41 -9.48 12.34
N ASP A 90 19.37 -10.40 12.51
CA ASP A 90 20.79 -10.30 12.08
C ASP A 90 20.99 -10.65 10.59
N GLY A 91 20.16 -10.07 9.72
CA GLY A 91 20.17 -10.38 8.30
C GLY A 91 20.30 -9.12 7.46
N LEU A 92 21.54 -8.72 7.17
CA LEU A 92 21.93 -7.64 6.25
C LEU A 92 22.14 -6.25 6.88
N GLU A 93 22.84 -6.17 8.01
CA GLU A 93 23.45 -4.88 8.40
C GLU A 93 24.42 -4.47 7.27
N LYS A 94 24.04 -3.49 6.45
CA LYS A 94 24.92 -2.89 5.42
C LYS A 94 26.21 -2.54 6.15
N VAL A 95 27.30 -3.24 5.83
CA VAL A 95 28.62 -2.99 6.43
C VAL A 95 29.11 -1.63 5.95
N THR A 96 28.64 -0.58 6.62
CA THR A 96 29.11 0.78 6.40
C THR A 96 30.55 0.84 6.89
N PRO A 97 31.49 1.36 6.09
CA PRO A 97 32.87 1.53 6.54
C PRO A 97 32.86 2.37 7.82
N LYS A 98 33.37 1.82 8.93
CA LYS A 98 33.44 2.55 10.20
C LYS A 98 34.14 3.89 10.00
N ARG A 99 33.36 4.98 10.10
CA ARG A 99 33.85 6.36 9.99
C ARG A 99 34.83 6.63 11.13
N SER A 100 35.84 7.48 10.89
CA SER A 100 36.78 7.84 11.95
C SER A 100 36.08 8.75 12.97
N PRO A 101 36.44 8.70 14.27
CA PRO A 101 35.88 9.61 15.27
C PRO A 101 36.06 11.10 14.93
N GLU A 102 37.10 11.44 14.16
CA GLU A 102 37.38 12.81 13.71
C GLU A 102 36.36 13.29 12.66
N VAL A 103 35.95 12.41 11.73
CA VAL A 103 34.93 12.73 10.73
C VAL A 103 33.57 12.92 11.40
N ILE A 104 33.19 12.00 12.30
CA ILE A 104 31.93 12.09 13.06
C ILE A 104 31.85 13.43 13.82
N ALA A 105 32.91 13.79 14.55
CA ALA A 105 32.96 15.06 15.27
C ALA A 105 32.87 16.30 14.34
N ALA A 106 33.41 16.21 13.12
CA ALA A 106 33.30 17.27 12.12
C ALA A 106 31.88 17.38 11.55
N GLN A 107 31.21 16.25 11.33
CA GLN A 107 29.82 16.18 10.87
C GLN A 107 28.88 16.76 11.93
N ASP A 108 29.04 16.35 13.20
CA ASP A 108 28.30 16.92 14.32
C ASP A 108 28.48 18.44 14.42
N ALA A 109 29.71 18.92 14.26
CA ALA A 109 29.99 20.35 14.27
C ALA A 109 29.30 21.08 13.10
N ARG A 110 29.31 20.48 11.89
CA ARG A 110 28.63 21.02 10.71
C ARG A 110 27.12 21.05 10.88
N TRP A 111 26.54 19.99 11.41
CA TRP A 111 25.11 19.90 11.70
C TRP A 111 24.67 20.96 12.72
N ASN A 112 25.43 21.13 13.80
CA ASN A 112 25.15 22.17 14.80
C ASN A 112 25.22 23.59 14.21
N GLU A 113 26.18 23.85 13.32
CA GLU A 113 26.27 25.14 12.58
C GLU A 113 25.04 25.34 11.69
N PHE A 114 24.60 24.28 11.00
CA PHE A 114 23.44 24.27 10.12
C PHE A 114 22.12 24.50 10.88
N GLU A 115 21.93 23.82 12.01
CA GLU A 115 20.75 23.96 12.87
C GLU A 115 20.57 25.40 13.37
N ALA A 116 21.68 26.05 13.74
CA ALA A 116 21.71 27.40 14.26
C ALA A 116 21.55 28.49 13.17
N ALA A 117 21.70 28.13 11.89
CA ALA A 117 21.59 29.05 10.78
C ALA A 117 20.13 29.36 10.40
N ASP A 118 19.91 30.53 9.80
CA ASP A 118 18.65 30.86 9.12
C ASP A 118 18.55 30.14 7.76
N ASP A 119 17.42 30.27 7.08
CA ASP A 119 17.15 29.52 5.83
C ASP A 119 18.23 29.76 4.76
N GLU A 120 18.70 31.01 4.60
CA GLU A 120 19.78 31.36 3.68
C GLU A 120 21.13 30.76 4.12
N GLY A 121 21.44 30.84 5.42
CA GLY A 121 22.63 30.26 5.99
C GLY A 121 22.66 28.74 5.86
N ARG A 122 21.52 28.07 6.01
CA ARG A 122 21.37 26.61 5.80
C ARG A 122 21.72 26.21 4.38
N VAL A 123 21.17 26.92 3.39
CA VAL A 123 21.51 26.67 1.98
C VAL A 123 22.99 26.93 1.70
N ALA A 124 23.55 28.02 2.24
CA ALA A 124 24.97 28.31 2.10
C ALA A 124 25.88 27.23 2.73
N LEU A 125 25.49 26.73 3.91
CA LEU A 125 26.20 25.66 4.60
C LEU A 125 26.10 24.33 3.85
N PHE A 126 24.93 23.97 3.33
CA PHE A 126 24.79 22.79 2.46
C PHE A 126 25.72 22.87 1.24
N LEU A 127 25.70 24.00 0.52
CA LEU A 127 26.58 24.20 -0.64
C LEU A 127 28.06 24.15 -0.28
N LYS A 128 28.43 24.65 0.91
CA LYS A 128 29.80 24.56 1.43
C LYS A 128 30.16 23.10 1.76
N THR A 129 29.28 22.36 2.45
CA THR A 129 29.50 20.94 2.79
C THR A 129 29.65 20.10 1.52
N LEU A 130 28.92 20.45 0.46
CA LEU A 130 28.99 19.78 -0.83
C LEU A 130 30.37 19.94 -1.54
N GLU A 131 31.16 20.95 -1.16
CA GLU A 131 32.56 21.12 -1.62
C GLU A 131 33.56 20.34 -0.74
N GLU A 132 33.09 19.66 0.31
CA GLU A 132 33.87 18.87 1.26
C GLU A 132 33.38 17.40 1.25
N PRO A 133 33.67 16.61 0.20
CA PRO A 133 33.09 15.27 0.00
C PRO A 133 33.31 14.29 1.16
N GLU A 134 34.42 14.41 1.89
CA GLU A 134 34.73 13.57 3.05
C GLU A 134 33.83 13.84 4.25
N LEU A 135 33.15 15.01 4.26
CA LEU A 135 32.24 15.43 5.31
C LEU A 135 30.77 15.12 4.96
N MET A 136 30.43 15.11 3.68
CA MET A 136 29.07 14.87 3.20
C MET A 136 28.84 13.38 2.95
N ASP A 137 28.17 12.72 3.88
CA ASP A 137 27.58 11.40 3.66
C ASP A 137 26.09 11.51 3.33
N ASP A 138 25.47 10.35 3.13
CA ASP A 138 24.05 10.19 2.84
C ASP A 138 23.17 10.71 3.97
N ASP A 139 23.44 10.31 5.22
CA ASP A 139 22.69 10.75 6.41
C ASP A 139 22.65 12.29 6.52
N LEU A 140 23.82 12.93 6.47
CA LEU A 140 23.93 14.38 6.61
C LEU A 140 23.32 15.11 5.41
N ALA A 141 23.51 14.59 4.19
CA ALA A 141 22.90 15.18 3.01
C ALA A 141 21.37 15.14 3.08
N PHE A 142 20.82 13.99 3.47
CA PHE A 142 19.38 13.79 3.67
C PHE A 142 18.83 14.77 4.70
N ASP A 143 19.39 14.79 5.91
CA ASP A 143 18.93 15.63 7.02
C ASP A 143 18.99 17.13 6.69
N MET A 144 20.06 17.58 6.02
CA MET A 144 20.18 18.98 5.58
C MET A 144 19.13 19.33 4.53
N LEU A 145 18.90 18.43 3.57
CA LEU A 145 17.94 18.66 2.49
C LEU A 145 16.50 18.61 2.98
N ASP A 146 16.14 17.71 3.90
CA ASP A 146 14.80 17.63 4.49
C ASP A 146 14.42 18.96 5.17
N LYS A 147 15.32 19.52 5.98
CA LYS A 147 15.10 20.82 6.62
C LYS A 147 14.99 21.98 5.63
N ILE A 148 15.81 21.96 4.56
CA ILE A 148 15.72 22.97 3.50
C ILE A 148 14.41 22.80 2.71
N CYS A 149 13.96 21.57 2.44
CA CYS A 149 12.72 21.27 1.73
C CYS A 149 11.55 21.92 2.47
N THR A 150 11.43 21.67 3.78
CA THR A 150 10.39 22.26 4.63
C THR A 150 10.35 23.79 4.53
N ALA A 151 11.51 24.46 4.54
CA ALA A 151 11.59 25.93 4.42
C ALA A 151 11.23 26.42 3.00
N CYS A 152 11.66 25.70 1.96
CA CYS A 152 11.33 26.00 0.57
C CYS A 152 9.83 25.84 0.31
N LEU A 153 9.20 24.78 0.82
CA LEU A 153 7.75 24.57 0.75
C LEU A 153 6.97 25.70 1.45
N ALA A 154 7.41 26.10 2.64
CA ALA A 154 6.77 27.19 3.40
C ALA A 154 6.85 28.56 2.70
N SER A 155 7.90 28.80 1.91
CA SER A 155 8.12 30.05 1.15
C SER A 155 7.63 29.98 -0.30
N GLY A 156 7.26 28.79 -0.80
CA GLY A 156 6.88 28.55 -2.18
C GLY A 156 8.05 28.49 -3.17
N ASP A 157 9.29 28.35 -2.69
CA ASP A 157 10.52 28.35 -3.49
C ASP A 157 11.00 26.93 -3.84
N ARG A 158 10.13 26.14 -4.47
CA ARG A 158 10.40 24.73 -4.83
C ARG A 158 11.59 24.57 -5.78
N ASP A 159 11.72 25.48 -6.75
CA ASP A 159 12.79 25.45 -7.75
C ASP A 159 14.18 25.53 -7.11
N ARG A 160 14.31 26.28 -6.00
CA ARG A 160 15.56 26.36 -5.26
C ARG A 160 15.93 25.02 -4.64
N TYR A 161 14.98 24.28 -4.08
CA TYR A 161 15.23 22.95 -3.56
C TYR A 161 15.66 21.99 -4.68
N ASP A 162 14.94 21.99 -5.80
CA ASP A 162 15.26 21.16 -6.98
C ASP A 162 16.70 21.42 -7.47
N ASP A 163 17.13 22.69 -7.49
CA ASP A 163 18.49 23.10 -7.85
C ASP A 163 19.55 22.55 -6.88
N LEU A 164 19.24 22.40 -5.59
CA LEU A 164 20.16 21.83 -4.60
C LEU A 164 20.31 20.33 -4.78
N ILE A 165 19.21 19.62 -5.02
CA ILE A 165 19.22 18.18 -5.32
C ILE A 165 20.02 17.91 -6.59
N LYS A 166 19.82 18.71 -7.63
CA LYS A 166 20.61 18.64 -8.86
C LYS A 166 22.11 18.81 -8.58
N LYS A 167 22.50 19.75 -7.72
CA LYS A 167 23.91 19.95 -7.34
C LYS A 167 24.47 18.76 -6.57
N LEU A 168 23.71 18.17 -5.65
CA LEU A 168 24.10 16.96 -4.93
C LEU A 168 24.39 15.84 -5.94
N ARG A 169 23.43 15.57 -6.83
CA ARG A 169 23.54 14.55 -7.88
C ARG A 169 24.73 14.76 -8.81
N GLU A 170 25.02 16.01 -9.18
CA GLU A 170 26.15 16.32 -10.09
C GLU A 170 27.53 16.18 -9.42
N ARG A 171 27.63 16.42 -8.11
CA ARG A 171 28.92 16.51 -7.40
C ARG A 171 29.26 15.27 -6.57
N LEU A 172 28.26 14.66 -5.95
CA LEU A 172 28.37 13.47 -5.10
C LEU A 172 27.29 12.46 -5.52
N PRO A 173 27.38 11.88 -6.73
CA PRO A 173 26.36 10.97 -7.24
C PRO A 173 26.17 9.72 -6.37
N GLU A 174 27.22 9.26 -5.68
CA GLU A 174 27.15 8.13 -4.76
C GLU A 174 26.29 8.47 -3.53
N VAL A 175 26.52 9.65 -2.93
CA VAL A 175 25.71 10.15 -1.80
C VAL A 175 24.25 10.33 -2.20
N TYR A 176 24.01 10.93 -3.37
CA TYR A 176 22.65 11.04 -3.91
C TYR A 176 21.98 9.67 -4.08
N SER A 177 22.73 8.65 -4.53
CA SER A 177 22.16 7.34 -4.85
C SER A 177 21.69 6.54 -3.65
N GLU A 178 22.25 6.77 -2.45
CA GLU A 178 21.83 6.08 -1.21
C GLU A 178 20.44 6.52 -0.74
N SER A 179 20.06 7.79 -0.96
CA SER A 179 18.77 8.37 -0.56
C SER A 179 17.94 8.87 -1.74
N ALA A 180 18.19 8.33 -2.93
CA ALA A 180 17.59 8.84 -4.17
C ALA A 180 16.06 8.81 -4.16
N HIS A 181 15.44 7.81 -3.52
CA HIS A 181 13.99 7.65 -3.48
C HIS A 181 13.29 8.85 -2.81
N TYR A 182 13.77 9.30 -1.65
CA TYR A 182 13.25 10.50 -0.98
C TYR A 182 13.41 11.77 -1.82
N HIS A 183 14.55 11.90 -2.51
CA HIS A 183 14.79 13.05 -3.37
C HIS A 183 13.91 13.03 -4.62
N LEU A 184 13.72 11.86 -5.22
CA LEU A 184 12.89 11.68 -6.41
C LEU A 184 11.42 11.92 -6.11
N GLU A 185 10.90 11.44 -4.98
CA GLU A 185 9.55 11.74 -4.52
C GLU A 185 9.32 13.27 -4.43
N ASN A 186 10.21 13.98 -3.73
CA ASN A 186 10.13 15.44 -3.59
C ASN A 186 10.21 16.17 -4.96
N LEU A 187 11.13 15.76 -5.84
CA LEU A 187 11.28 16.31 -7.19
C LEU A 187 10.03 16.08 -8.04
N ILE A 188 9.42 14.89 -7.96
CA ILE A 188 8.18 14.55 -8.64
C ILE A 188 7.05 15.44 -8.13
N THR A 189 6.87 15.54 -6.81
CA THR A 189 5.84 16.39 -6.21
C THR A 189 6.00 17.86 -6.60
N ASN A 190 7.21 18.40 -6.54
CA ASN A 190 7.49 19.76 -7.00
C ASN A 190 7.15 19.96 -8.48
N ALA A 191 7.49 19.00 -9.34
CA ALA A 191 7.19 19.05 -10.76
C ALA A 191 5.68 18.90 -11.04
N VAL A 192 4.94 18.09 -10.28
CA VAL A 192 3.47 17.95 -10.35
C VAL A 192 2.82 19.30 -10.02
N VAL A 193 3.17 19.91 -8.88
CA VAL A 193 2.62 21.21 -8.46
C VAL A 193 2.93 22.32 -9.46
N ALA A 194 4.11 22.29 -10.09
CA ALA A 194 4.51 23.23 -11.11
C ALA A 194 3.93 22.92 -12.52
N GLY A 195 3.21 21.81 -12.69
CA GLY A 195 2.70 21.35 -13.99
C GLY A 195 3.80 20.99 -15.01
N ARG A 196 4.99 20.64 -14.53
CA ARG A 196 6.17 20.26 -15.34
C ARG A 196 6.16 18.76 -15.67
N TRP A 197 5.15 18.32 -16.41
CA TRP A 197 4.92 16.89 -16.69
C TRP A 197 6.09 16.16 -17.37
N GLN A 198 6.93 16.87 -18.13
CA GLN A 198 8.13 16.28 -18.71
C GLN A 198 9.18 15.93 -17.65
N ASP A 199 9.32 16.77 -16.63
CA ASP A 199 10.24 16.55 -15.51
C ASP A 199 9.69 15.44 -14.61
N VAL A 200 8.37 15.45 -14.32
CA VAL A 200 7.67 14.35 -13.64
C VAL A 200 8.00 13.01 -14.29
N ARG A 201 7.83 12.91 -15.62
CA ARG A 201 8.14 11.69 -16.37
C ARG A 201 9.60 11.29 -16.23
N THR A 202 10.54 12.23 -16.32
CA THR A 202 11.97 11.94 -16.19
C THR A 202 12.30 11.41 -14.80
N PHE A 203 11.83 12.05 -13.74
CA PHE A 203 12.10 11.63 -12.37
C PHE A 203 11.40 10.32 -12.01
N ALA A 204 10.15 10.13 -12.42
CA ALA A 204 9.41 8.90 -12.16
C ALA A 204 10.04 7.68 -12.86
N LEU A 205 10.58 7.84 -14.09
CA LEU A 205 11.35 6.78 -14.76
C LEU A 205 12.65 6.42 -14.05
N GLU A 206 13.31 7.41 -13.45
CA GLU A 206 14.50 7.18 -12.61
C GLU A 206 14.12 6.47 -11.31
N PHE A 207 13.00 6.82 -10.69
CA PHE A 207 12.50 6.14 -9.50
C PHE A 207 12.13 4.68 -9.81
N ALA A 208 11.49 4.42 -10.96
CA ALA A 208 11.21 3.05 -11.39
C ALA A 208 12.47 2.16 -11.50
N ASP A 209 13.68 2.75 -11.60
CA ASP A 209 14.93 1.99 -11.58
C ASP A 209 15.35 1.49 -10.19
N VAL A 210 14.74 1.97 -9.11
CA VAL A 210 15.08 1.60 -7.73
C VAL A 210 13.87 1.14 -6.93
N ALA A 211 12.73 0.94 -7.58
CA ALA A 211 11.45 0.62 -6.95
C ALA A 211 11.44 -0.73 -6.19
N ASP A 212 12.32 -1.67 -6.54
CA ASP A 212 12.46 -2.96 -5.87
C ASP A 212 12.89 -2.87 -4.41
N ARG A 213 13.61 -1.79 -4.07
CA ARG A 213 14.15 -1.54 -2.72
C ARG A 213 13.30 -0.57 -1.91
N GLU A 214 12.40 0.15 -2.58
CA GLU A 214 11.71 1.33 -2.04
C GLU A 214 10.23 1.33 -2.48
N ILE A 215 9.62 0.14 -2.44
CA ILE A 215 8.30 -0.11 -3.04
C ILE A 215 7.20 0.75 -2.41
N ASP A 216 7.25 1.00 -1.11
CA ASP A 216 6.25 1.80 -0.40
C ASP A 216 6.23 3.25 -0.90
N THR A 217 7.41 3.89 -0.94
CA THR A 217 7.57 5.26 -1.46
C THR A 217 7.23 5.33 -2.95
N PHE A 218 7.56 4.28 -3.72
CA PHE A 218 7.20 4.20 -5.13
C PHE A 218 5.68 4.08 -5.34
N ASN A 219 4.98 3.34 -4.49
CA ASN A 219 3.52 3.23 -4.50
C ASN A 219 2.85 4.58 -4.18
N ASN A 220 3.41 5.37 -3.27
CA ASN A 220 2.94 6.74 -3.00
C ASN A 220 3.04 7.63 -4.25
N VAL A 221 4.14 7.54 -4.99
CA VAL A 221 4.31 8.23 -6.27
C VAL A 221 3.29 7.75 -7.30
N ILE A 222 3.00 6.44 -7.37
CA ILE A 222 1.95 5.91 -8.24
C ILE A 222 0.59 6.52 -7.88
N SER A 223 0.22 6.54 -6.60
CA SER A 223 -1.06 7.11 -6.14
C SER A 223 -1.15 8.61 -6.41
N GLN A 224 -0.07 9.36 -6.22
CA GLN A 224 0.00 10.77 -6.63
C GLN A 224 -0.27 10.94 -8.12
N LEU A 225 0.46 10.20 -8.96
CA LEU A 225 0.32 10.30 -10.43
C LEU A 225 -1.05 9.84 -10.90
N ALA A 226 -1.66 8.85 -10.23
CA ALA A 226 -3.01 8.38 -10.50
C ALA A 226 -4.05 9.45 -10.15
N TYR A 227 -3.92 10.09 -8.98
CA TYR A 227 -4.77 11.22 -8.58
C TYR A 227 -4.70 12.36 -9.61
N HIS A 228 -3.51 12.67 -10.13
CA HIS A 228 -3.31 13.69 -11.17
C HIS A 228 -3.60 13.21 -12.61
N GLY A 229 -4.12 11.99 -12.78
CA GLY A 229 -4.53 11.44 -14.07
C GLY A 229 -3.40 11.21 -15.08
N GLN A 230 -2.16 10.99 -14.60
CA GLN A 230 -0.98 10.82 -15.44
C GLN A 230 -0.81 9.38 -15.96
N LEU A 231 -1.85 8.84 -16.60
CA LEU A 231 -1.93 7.44 -17.06
C LEU A 231 -0.73 7.01 -17.92
N GLN A 232 -0.24 7.87 -18.81
CA GLN A 232 0.89 7.52 -19.67
C GLN A 232 2.20 7.38 -18.88
N ILE A 233 2.42 8.24 -17.88
CA ILE A 233 3.61 8.13 -17.02
C ILE A 233 3.51 6.86 -16.18
N LEU A 234 2.33 6.59 -15.58
CA LEU A 234 2.06 5.39 -14.81
C LEU A 234 2.38 4.10 -15.59
N LEU A 235 1.89 3.99 -16.82
CA LEU A 235 2.20 2.86 -17.69
C LEU A 235 3.69 2.65 -17.92
N GLU A 236 4.42 3.73 -18.19
CA GLU A 236 5.85 3.64 -18.47
C GLU A 236 6.65 3.20 -17.24
N ILE A 237 6.33 3.76 -16.07
CA ILE A 237 7.07 3.44 -14.83
C ILE A 237 6.73 2.05 -14.32
N THR A 238 5.48 1.60 -14.41
CA THR A 238 5.13 0.24 -13.96
C THR A 238 5.76 -0.82 -14.87
N GLN A 239 5.76 -0.59 -16.20
CA GLN A 239 6.45 -1.47 -17.14
C GLN A 239 7.96 -1.51 -16.90
N ARG A 240 8.56 -0.39 -16.50
CA ARG A 240 9.99 -0.29 -16.23
C ARG A 240 10.39 -0.97 -14.92
N ALA A 241 9.59 -0.80 -13.87
CA ALA A 241 9.85 -1.37 -12.55
C ALA A 241 9.55 -2.87 -12.48
N TRP A 242 8.55 -3.35 -13.23
CA TRP A 242 8.07 -4.74 -13.14
C TRP A 242 9.17 -5.82 -13.18
N PRO A 243 10.15 -5.78 -14.10
CA PRO A 243 11.19 -6.81 -14.14
C PRO A 243 12.05 -6.90 -12.86
N LYS A 244 12.13 -5.83 -12.06
CA LYS A 244 12.87 -5.82 -10.80
C LYS A 244 11.99 -6.26 -9.64
N ILE A 245 10.78 -5.70 -9.57
CA ILE A 245 9.80 -6.02 -8.51
C ILE A 245 9.47 -7.51 -8.51
N LYS A 246 9.21 -8.10 -9.69
CA LYS A 246 8.83 -9.52 -9.80
C LYS A 246 9.90 -10.50 -9.30
N ASP A 247 11.17 -10.08 -9.35
CA ASP A 247 12.34 -10.89 -9.02
C ASP A 247 12.94 -10.45 -7.67
N SER A 248 12.29 -9.53 -6.94
CA SER A 248 12.75 -9.00 -5.66
C SER A 248 12.47 -9.96 -4.52
N ASP A 249 13.45 -10.15 -3.65
CA ASP A 249 13.34 -10.86 -2.37
C ASP A 249 13.00 -9.91 -1.19
N GLU A 250 13.11 -8.60 -1.41
CA GLU A 250 12.78 -7.57 -0.42
C GLU A 250 11.28 -7.23 -0.40
N ILE A 251 10.54 -7.58 -1.46
CA ILE A 251 9.10 -7.35 -1.56
C ILE A 251 8.36 -8.64 -1.26
N THR A 252 7.37 -8.54 -0.39
CA THR A 252 6.55 -9.69 -0.04
C THR A 252 5.67 -10.13 -1.22
N PRO A 253 5.29 -11.43 -1.30
CA PRO A 253 4.51 -11.92 -2.43
C PRO A 253 3.21 -11.14 -2.68
N TRP A 254 2.49 -10.76 -1.63
CA TRP A 254 1.26 -9.98 -1.77
C TRP A 254 1.52 -8.59 -2.38
N GLY A 255 2.64 -7.94 -2.03
CA GLY A 255 3.02 -6.64 -2.60
C GLY A 255 3.37 -6.73 -4.09
N ILE A 256 3.97 -7.85 -4.51
CA ILE A 256 4.21 -8.15 -5.93
C ILE A 256 2.88 -8.31 -6.67
N ASP A 257 1.93 -9.06 -6.09
CA ASP A 257 0.61 -9.29 -6.68
C ASP A 257 -0.20 -8.00 -6.83
N GLU A 258 -0.22 -7.15 -5.80
CA GLU A 258 -0.85 -5.81 -5.87
C GLU A 258 -0.26 -4.97 -7.00
N PHE A 259 1.07 -4.95 -7.13
CA PHE A 259 1.76 -4.24 -8.19
C PHE A 259 1.39 -4.75 -9.59
N VAL A 260 1.27 -6.08 -9.74
CA VAL A 260 0.85 -6.73 -10.99
C VAL A 260 -0.55 -6.31 -11.39
N VAL A 261 -1.50 -6.34 -10.45
CA VAL A 261 -2.89 -5.94 -10.69
C VAL A 261 -2.94 -4.48 -11.14
N GLN A 262 -2.23 -3.60 -10.44
CA GLN A 262 -2.21 -2.18 -10.76
C GLN A 262 -1.58 -1.90 -12.15
N GLY A 263 -0.48 -2.58 -12.49
CA GLY A 263 0.13 -2.48 -13.82
C GLY A 263 -0.80 -2.96 -14.94
N ALA A 264 -1.52 -4.06 -14.71
CA ALA A 264 -2.52 -4.59 -15.63
C ALA A 264 -3.71 -3.62 -15.81
N ASP A 265 -4.18 -3.00 -14.74
CA ASP A 265 -5.26 -2.00 -14.78
C ASP A 265 -4.87 -0.78 -15.63
N PHE A 266 -3.64 -0.27 -15.49
CA PHE A 266 -3.16 0.83 -16.33
C PHE A 266 -3.14 0.46 -17.82
N VAL A 267 -2.84 -0.79 -18.17
CA VAL A 267 -2.92 -1.28 -19.56
C VAL A 267 -4.37 -1.27 -20.05
N VAL A 268 -5.32 -1.72 -19.22
CA VAL A 268 -6.75 -1.65 -19.54
C VAL A 268 -7.19 -0.20 -19.75
N PHE A 269 -6.83 0.71 -18.85
CA PHE A 269 -7.24 2.11 -18.89
C PHE A 269 -6.73 2.83 -20.14
N ASP A 270 -5.50 2.57 -20.54
CA ASP A 270 -4.93 3.13 -21.77
C ASP A 270 -5.62 2.60 -23.01
N TYR A 271 -5.93 1.30 -23.03
CA TYR A 271 -6.71 0.69 -24.10
C TYR A 271 -8.13 1.29 -24.19
N LEU A 272 -8.79 1.54 -23.05
CA LEU A 272 -10.10 2.19 -23.01
C LEU A 272 -10.05 3.65 -23.46
N THR A 273 -8.96 4.36 -23.16
CA THR A 273 -8.79 5.78 -23.54
C THR A 273 -8.66 5.97 -25.05
N HIS A 274 -8.00 5.03 -25.74
CA HIS A 274 -7.68 5.13 -27.17
C HIS A 274 -8.60 4.28 -28.07
N GLY A 275 -9.30 3.29 -27.50
CA GLY A 275 -10.17 2.37 -28.21
C GLY A 275 -11.49 3.01 -28.63
N THR A 276 -11.90 2.81 -29.90
CA THR A 276 -13.23 3.22 -30.38
C THR A 276 -14.31 2.15 -30.20
N ASP A 277 -13.90 0.88 -30.10
CA ASP A 277 -14.78 -0.26 -29.82
C ASP A 277 -14.01 -1.32 -28.99
N PRO A 278 -13.70 -1.02 -27.71
CA PRO A 278 -12.86 -1.87 -26.89
C PRO A 278 -13.44 -3.29 -26.73
N ARG A 279 -12.60 -4.32 -26.83
CA ARG A 279 -13.01 -5.73 -26.63
C ARG A 279 -12.04 -6.47 -25.73
N ALA A 280 -12.59 -7.28 -24.82
CA ALA A 280 -11.79 -8.11 -23.92
C ALA A 280 -10.96 -9.15 -24.68
N ASP A 281 -11.47 -9.65 -25.81
CA ASP A 281 -10.82 -10.65 -26.66
C ASP A 281 -9.85 -10.05 -27.69
N ASP A 282 -9.52 -8.75 -27.58
CA ASP A 282 -8.56 -8.11 -28.47
C ASP A 282 -7.15 -8.69 -28.27
N PRO A 283 -6.54 -9.31 -29.30
CA PRO A 283 -5.21 -9.89 -29.18
C PRO A 283 -4.13 -8.89 -28.75
N GLU A 284 -4.26 -7.60 -29.11
CA GLU A 284 -3.28 -6.59 -28.71
C GLU A 284 -3.36 -6.30 -27.20
N LEU A 285 -4.59 -6.18 -26.67
CA LEU A 285 -4.82 -6.01 -25.23
C LEU A 285 -4.31 -7.22 -24.45
N GLN A 286 -4.68 -8.43 -24.89
CA GLN A 286 -4.25 -9.68 -24.27
C GLN A 286 -2.71 -9.81 -24.26
N GLN A 287 -2.05 -9.43 -25.37
CA GLN A 287 -0.59 -9.44 -25.44
C GLN A 287 0.06 -8.46 -24.46
N ARG A 288 -0.51 -7.25 -24.30
CA ARG A 288 0.01 -6.24 -23.37
C ARG A 288 -0.17 -6.67 -21.92
N LEU A 289 -1.33 -7.24 -21.58
CA LEU A 289 -1.63 -7.72 -20.23
C LEU A 289 -0.78 -8.93 -19.83
N ALA A 290 -0.48 -9.81 -20.80
CA ALA A 290 0.41 -10.96 -20.60
C ALA A 290 1.85 -10.59 -20.17
N PHE A 291 2.23 -9.30 -20.25
CA PHE A 291 3.49 -8.82 -19.69
C PHE A 291 3.50 -8.83 -18.15
N PHE A 292 2.36 -8.51 -17.53
CA PHE A 292 2.21 -8.45 -16.07
C PHE A 292 1.67 -9.76 -15.51
N THR A 293 0.62 -10.32 -16.10
CA THR A 293 -0.07 -11.48 -15.53
C THR A 293 -0.71 -12.38 -16.57
N LYS A 294 -0.99 -13.63 -16.17
CA LYS A 294 -1.84 -14.54 -16.93
C LYS A 294 -3.30 -14.18 -16.65
N ILE A 295 -4.03 -13.84 -17.70
CA ILE A 295 -5.44 -13.45 -17.56
C ILE A 295 -6.33 -14.68 -17.60
N GLN A 296 -7.27 -14.76 -16.65
CA GLN A 296 -8.41 -15.67 -16.74
C GLN A 296 -9.46 -15.10 -17.73
N PRO A 297 -9.60 -15.65 -18.95
CA PRO A 297 -10.34 -14.97 -20.03
C PRO A 297 -11.82 -14.74 -19.71
N GLN A 298 -12.46 -15.66 -18.98
CA GLN A 298 -13.88 -15.59 -18.63
C GLN A 298 -14.14 -14.44 -17.66
N ARG A 299 -13.46 -14.43 -16.50
CA ARG A 299 -13.61 -13.38 -15.47
C ARG A 299 -13.25 -12.01 -16.03
N PHE A 300 -12.13 -11.92 -16.75
CA PHE A 300 -11.73 -10.68 -17.40
C PHE A 300 -12.79 -10.19 -18.39
N THR A 301 -13.35 -11.06 -19.22
CA THR A 301 -14.42 -10.67 -20.16
C THR A 301 -15.67 -10.18 -19.44
N GLU A 302 -16.06 -10.82 -18.34
CA GLU A 302 -17.21 -10.41 -17.53
C GLU A 302 -17.01 -8.99 -16.97
N VAL A 303 -15.90 -8.77 -16.26
CA VAL A 303 -15.57 -7.47 -15.65
C VAL A 303 -15.35 -6.39 -16.72
N PHE A 304 -14.61 -6.70 -17.78
CA PHE A 304 -14.38 -5.78 -18.90
C PHE A 304 -15.68 -5.33 -19.57
N ASN A 305 -16.66 -6.23 -19.71
CA ASN A 305 -17.96 -5.86 -20.27
C ASN A 305 -18.76 -4.91 -19.36
N ILE A 306 -18.56 -4.98 -18.04
CA ILE A 306 -19.13 -4.00 -17.09
C ILE A 306 -18.43 -2.65 -17.25
N PHE A 307 -17.09 -2.62 -17.29
CA PHE A 307 -16.28 -1.42 -17.49
C PHE A 307 -16.73 -0.59 -18.71
N ILE A 308 -17.00 -1.26 -19.84
CA ILE A 308 -17.40 -0.61 -21.09
C ILE A 308 -18.92 -0.45 -21.24
N GLY A 309 -19.69 -0.94 -20.27
CA GLY A 309 -21.15 -0.80 -20.29
C GLY A 309 -21.92 -1.73 -21.21
N ARG A 310 -21.27 -2.79 -21.72
CA ARG A 310 -21.96 -3.84 -22.50
C ARG A 310 -22.76 -4.79 -21.59
N SER A 311 -22.37 -4.87 -20.32
CA SER A 311 -23.11 -5.54 -19.27
C SER A 311 -23.60 -4.50 -18.27
N THR A 312 -24.90 -4.49 -17.99
CA THR A 312 -25.50 -3.69 -16.92
C THR A 312 -26.47 -4.56 -16.16
N ARG A 313 -26.48 -4.47 -14.83
CA ARG A 313 -27.46 -5.16 -14.00
C ARG A 313 -28.48 -4.17 -13.46
N SER A 314 -29.68 -4.68 -13.19
CA SER A 314 -30.68 -3.94 -12.41
C SER A 314 -30.46 -4.30 -10.96
N TRP A 315 -30.04 -3.31 -10.18
CA TRP A 315 -29.68 -3.50 -8.78
C TRP A 315 -30.87 -3.20 -7.87
N THR A 316 -30.93 -3.92 -6.75
CA THR A 316 -31.83 -3.66 -5.64
C THR A 316 -31.04 -3.74 -4.33
N MET A 317 -31.56 -3.13 -3.26
CA MET A 317 -30.90 -3.22 -1.96
C MET A 317 -30.75 -4.65 -1.40
N GLN A 318 -31.48 -5.63 -1.93
CA GLN A 318 -31.35 -7.04 -1.51
C GLN A 318 -30.11 -7.71 -2.10
N ASP A 319 -29.58 -7.20 -3.21
CA ASP A 319 -28.40 -7.76 -3.87
C ASP A 319 -27.13 -7.55 -3.05
N PHE A 320 -27.17 -6.65 -2.07
CA PHE A 320 -26.06 -6.31 -1.18
C PHE A 320 -26.23 -6.91 0.23
N ASP A 321 -26.88 -8.08 0.34
CA ASP A 321 -26.83 -8.86 1.59
C ASP A 321 -25.44 -9.49 1.74
N PHE A 322 -24.58 -8.88 2.56
CA PHE A 322 -23.19 -9.30 2.74
C PHE A 322 -23.04 -10.53 3.64
N LYS A 323 -24.15 -11.16 4.06
CA LYS A 323 -24.09 -12.42 4.81
C LYS A 323 -23.28 -13.47 4.05
N GLU A 324 -22.32 -14.03 4.76
CA GLU A 324 -21.50 -15.10 4.24
C GLU A 324 -22.31 -16.40 4.14
N HIS A 325 -22.12 -17.07 3.01
CA HIS A 325 -22.56 -18.44 2.82
C HIS A 325 -21.34 -19.34 2.84
N ILE A 326 -21.32 -20.28 3.78
CA ILE A 326 -20.26 -21.29 3.86
C ILE A 326 -20.61 -22.42 2.90
N GLN A 327 -19.78 -22.61 1.87
CA GLN A 327 -19.84 -23.73 0.94
C GLN A 327 -18.67 -24.69 1.23
N ILE A 328 -18.96 -25.98 1.37
CA ILE A 328 -17.90 -26.99 1.52
C ILE A 328 -17.50 -27.47 0.13
N VAL A 329 -16.31 -27.08 -0.33
CA VAL A 329 -15.73 -27.48 -1.62
C VAL A 329 -14.65 -28.54 -1.38
N LYS A 330 -14.44 -29.43 -2.35
CA LYS A 330 -13.33 -30.39 -2.30
C LYS A 330 -12.22 -29.89 -3.21
N ASN A 331 -11.00 -29.77 -2.68
CA ASN A 331 -9.84 -29.45 -3.50
C ASN A 331 -9.44 -30.64 -4.40
N SER A 332 -8.44 -30.43 -5.26
CA SER A 332 -7.86 -31.45 -6.16
C SER A 332 -7.42 -32.72 -5.42
N LYS A 333 -6.95 -32.59 -4.18
CA LYS A 333 -6.55 -33.68 -3.27
C LYS A 333 -7.73 -34.35 -2.53
N GLY A 334 -8.96 -33.91 -2.79
CA GLY A 334 -10.19 -34.41 -2.16
C GLY A 334 -10.43 -33.96 -0.72
N LYS A 335 -9.57 -33.09 -0.16
CA LYS A 335 -9.78 -32.46 1.16
C LYS A 335 -10.92 -31.45 1.07
N ARG A 336 -11.75 -31.40 2.11
CA ARG A 336 -12.89 -30.47 2.21
C ARG A 336 -12.38 -29.15 2.76
N ARG A 337 -12.45 -28.07 1.99
CA ARG A 337 -12.19 -26.70 2.44
C ARG A 337 -13.53 -25.99 2.59
N ARG A 338 -13.68 -25.16 3.63
CA ARG A 338 -14.82 -24.26 3.78
C ARG A 338 -14.49 -23.01 2.97
N GLN A 339 -15.22 -22.79 1.89
CA GLN A 339 -15.14 -21.55 1.14
C GLN A 339 -16.26 -20.64 1.63
N ARG A 340 -15.91 -19.44 2.09
CA ARG A 340 -16.88 -18.41 2.42
C ARG A 340 -17.18 -17.68 1.11
N HIS A 341 -18.46 -17.44 0.84
CA HIS A 341 -18.86 -16.68 -0.33
C HIS A 341 -19.92 -15.67 0.09
N SER A 342 -19.64 -14.39 -0.16
CA SER A 342 -20.60 -13.30 0.06
C SER A 342 -21.04 -12.75 -1.31
N PRO A 343 -22.20 -13.18 -1.84
CA PRO A 343 -22.73 -12.65 -3.10
C PRO A 343 -22.86 -11.12 -3.07
N GLY A 344 -23.16 -10.56 -1.89
CA GLY A 344 -23.25 -9.13 -1.68
C GLY A 344 -21.92 -8.38 -1.87
N LYS A 345 -20.80 -8.92 -1.37
CA LYS A 345 -19.47 -8.32 -1.59
C LYS A 345 -19.11 -8.33 -3.09
N ARG A 346 -19.35 -9.44 -3.79
CA ARG A 346 -19.15 -9.53 -5.25
C ARG A 346 -20.06 -8.56 -6.03
N ASN A 347 -21.31 -8.42 -5.61
CA ASN A 347 -22.24 -7.48 -6.23
C ASN A 347 -21.82 -6.02 -5.99
N LEU A 348 -21.24 -5.70 -4.84
CA LEU A 348 -20.65 -4.39 -4.58
C LEU A 348 -19.48 -4.11 -5.53
N ASP A 349 -18.58 -5.08 -5.73
CA ASP A 349 -17.47 -4.93 -6.68
C ASP A 349 -17.98 -4.71 -8.11
N ASP A 350 -18.94 -5.51 -8.58
CA ASP A 350 -19.60 -5.34 -9.89
C ASP A 350 -20.27 -3.95 -10.03
N LEU A 351 -20.98 -3.49 -8.99
CA LEU A 351 -21.58 -2.15 -8.95
C LEU A 351 -20.51 -1.06 -9.02
N SER A 352 -19.37 -1.26 -8.37
CA SER A 352 -18.26 -0.31 -8.33
C SER A 352 -17.62 -0.11 -9.71
N TYR A 353 -17.54 -1.15 -10.56
CA TYR A 353 -17.10 -0.98 -11.94
C TYR A 353 -18.10 -0.18 -12.79
N GLU A 354 -19.40 -0.31 -12.52
CA GLU A 354 -20.40 0.56 -13.13
C GLU A 354 -20.23 2.03 -12.69
N PHE A 355 -19.84 2.26 -11.43
CA PHE A 355 -19.51 3.58 -10.90
C PHE A 355 -18.22 4.15 -11.48
N PHE A 356 -17.16 3.35 -11.61
CA PHE A 356 -15.92 3.74 -12.25
C PHE A 356 -16.16 4.29 -13.67
N ARG A 357 -16.98 3.59 -14.46
CA ARG A 357 -17.41 4.09 -15.77
C ARG A 357 -18.19 5.39 -15.66
N TYR A 358 -19.08 5.51 -14.67
CA TYR A 358 -19.84 6.73 -14.42
C TYR A 358 -18.92 7.93 -14.12
N LEU A 359 -17.91 7.76 -13.27
CA LEU A 359 -16.91 8.78 -12.96
C LEU A 359 -16.23 9.31 -14.23
N HIS A 360 -15.83 8.41 -15.13
CA HIS A 360 -15.19 8.83 -16.37
C HIS A 360 -16.17 9.52 -17.34
N GLN A 361 -17.33 8.93 -17.59
CA GLN A 361 -18.25 9.38 -18.63
C GLN A 361 -19.09 10.61 -18.24
N HIS A 362 -19.42 10.74 -16.95
CA HIS A 362 -20.35 11.77 -16.46
C HIS A 362 -19.67 12.81 -15.57
N GLU A 363 -18.64 12.42 -14.82
CA GLU A 363 -17.93 13.32 -13.90
C GLU A 363 -16.57 13.80 -14.47
N ASN A 364 -16.20 13.34 -15.67
CA ASN A 364 -14.96 13.69 -16.36
C ASN A 364 -13.70 13.41 -15.51
N VAL A 365 -13.72 12.32 -14.74
CA VAL A 365 -12.59 11.87 -13.92
C VAL A 365 -11.68 10.97 -14.76
N SER A 366 -10.36 11.10 -14.59
CA SER A 366 -9.39 10.22 -15.25
C SER A 366 -9.54 8.78 -14.73
N TYR A 367 -9.25 7.78 -15.57
CA TYR A 367 -9.36 6.39 -15.15
C TYR A 367 -8.49 6.04 -13.92
N PRO A 368 -7.21 6.46 -13.82
CA PRO A 368 -6.42 6.17 -12.61
C PRO A 368 -7.01 6.77 -11.33
N LYS A 369 -7.49 8.03 -11.37
CA LYS A 369 -8.12 8.67 -10.21
C LYS A 369 -9.44 7.98 -9.84
N ALA A 370 -10.22 7.58 -10.86
CA ALA A 370 -11.46 6.85 -10.66
C ALA A 370 -11.22 5.49 -9.99
N GLU A 371 -10.10 4.81 -10.32
CA GLU A 371 -9.74 3.53 -9.70
C GLU A 371 -9.37 3.69 -8.23
N LEU A 372 -8.52 4.68 -7.90
CA LEU A 372 -8.17 4.98 -6.50
C LEU A 372 -9.43 5.19 -5.65
N ALA A 373 -10.37 5.99 -6.15
CA ALA A 373 -11.62 6.24 -5.44
C ALA A 373 -12.52 4.99 -5.37
N ARG A 374 -12.65 4.24 -6.46
CA ARG A 374 -13.47 3.02 -6.52
C ARG A 374 -13.00 2.00 -5.49
N TYR A 375 -11.71 1.67 -5.52
CA TYR A 375 -11.09 0.68 -4.63
C TYR A 375 -11.35 1.03 -3.15
N ASN A 376 -10.96 2.25 -2.74
CA ASN A 376 -11.07 2.66 -1.34
C ASN A 376 -12.54 2.81 -0.88
N ILE A 377 -13.47 3.23 -1.75
CA ILE A 377 -14.89 3.26 -1.39
C ILE A 377 -15.42 1.84 -1.16
N VAL A 378 -15.06 0.87 -2.01
CA VAL A 378 -15.49 -0.53 -1.85
C VAL A 378 -14.92 -1.11 -0.56
N GLU A 379 -13.62 -0.95 -0.35
CA GLU A 379 -12.92 -1.44 0.85
C GLU A 379 -13.52 -0.84 2.13
N TYR A 380 -13.76 0.48 2.16
CA TYR A 380 -14.44 1.16 3.25
C TYR A 380 -15.81 0.53 3.57
N LEU A 381 -16.65 0.30 2.55
CA LEU A 381 -17.99 -0.24 2.74
C LEU A 381 -17.95 -1.69 3.26
N ILE A 382 -16.95 -2.48 2.83
CA ILE A 382 -16.72 -3.84 3.32
C ILE A 382 -16.26 -3.82 4.78
N LYS A 383 -15.17 -3.11 5.10
CA LYS A 383 -14.64 -2.97 6.48
C LYS A 383 -15.68 -2.42 7.46
N ARG A 384 -16.52 -1.48 6.99
CA ARG A 384 -17.64 -0.97 7.79
C ARG A 384 -18.68 -2.04 8.11
N TYR A 385 -19.05 -2.86 7.12
CA TYR A 385 -20.03 -3.93 7.32
C TYR A 385 -19.47 -5.03 8.24
N ASP A 386 -18.21 -5.40 8.03
CA ASP A 386 -17.51 -6.41 8.81
C ASP A 386 -17.22 -5.95 10.25
N GLY A 387 -17.38 -4.65 10.50
CA GLY A 387 -17.34 -4.03 11.83
C GLY A 387 -15.93 -3.63 12.28
N ASP A 388 -14.99 -3.58 11.34
CA ASP A 388 -13.58 -3.28 11.63
C ASP A 388 -13.37 -1.80 11.98
N LEU A 389 -14.30 -0.97 11.55
CA LEU A 389 -14.36 0.47 11.81
C LEU A 389 -15.17 0.84 13.07
N GLU A 390 -15.52 -0.15 13.90
CA GLU A 390 -16.07 0.11 15.24
C GLU A 390 -14.96 0.58 16.19
N GLU A 391 -15.32 1.34 17.23
CA GLU A 391 -14.35 1.76 18.24
C GLU A 391 -13.73 0.54 18.92
N HIS A 392 -12.42 0.38 18.73
CA HIS A 392 -11.64 -0.57 19.50
C HIS A 392 -11.26 0.08 20.82
N GLU A 393 -11.40 -0.69 21.92
CA GLU A 393 -10.85 -0.30 23.21
C GLU A 393 -9.34 -0.06 23.03
N SER A 394 -8.87 1.11 23.47
CA SER A 394 -7.44 1.45 23.38
C SER A 394 -6.60 0.41 24.13
N MET A 395 -5.32 0.24 23.76
CA MET A 395 -4.41 -0.64 24.50
C MET A 395 -4.38 -0.34 26.00
N LEU A 396 -4.51 0.93 26.39
CA LEU A 396 -4.61 1.35 27.78
C LEU A 396 -5.92 0.89 28.43
N GLU A 397 -7.07 1.04 27.76
CA GLU A 397 -8.35 0.52 28.27
C GLU A 397 -8.32 -1.00 28.39
N ARG A 398 -7.69 -1.69 27.43
CA ARG A 398 -7.47 -3.14 27.46
C ARG A 398 -6.60 -3.54 28.67
N ALA A 399 -5.51 -2.82 28.93
CA ALA A 399 -4.65 -3.05 30.08
C ALA A 399 -5.36 -2.80 31.42
N LEU A 400 -6.13 -1.70 31.52
CA LEU A 400 -6.89 -1.34 32.73
C LEU A 400 -8.03 -2.32 33.02
N ARG A 401 -8.54 -2.99 31.99
CA ARG A 401 -9.62 -3.97 32.11
C ARG A 401 -9.15 -5.31 32.70
N GLY A 402 -7.88 -5.67 32.50
CA GLY A 402 -7.34 -7.00 32.82
C GLY A 402 -8.12 -8.12 32.11
N ASN A 403 -8.20 -9.30 32.71
CA ASN A 403 -8.83 -10.51 32.13
C ASN A 403 -10.38 -10.46 32.06
N ARG A 404 -11.02 -9.29 32.19
CA ARG A 404 -12.48 -9.22 32.09
C ARG A 404 -12.91 -9.34 30.63
N PRO A 405 -13.89 -10.20 30.30
CA PRO A 405 -14.33 -10.40 28.92
C PRO A 405 -14.75 -9.07 28.29
N LYS A 406 -14.27 -8.79 27.06
CA LYS A 406 -14.62 -7.57 26.29
C LYS A 406 -16.15 -7.46 26.21
N PRO A 407 -16.75 -6.27 26.42
CA PRO A 407 -18.19 -6.14 26.31
C PRO A 407 -18.51 -6.40 24.84
N ARG A 408 -19.49 -7.24 24.55
CA ARG A 408 -19.96 -7.35 23.16
C ARG A 408 -20.58 -6.00 22.78
N ILE A 409 -19.79 -5.15 22.14
CA ILE A 409 -20.26 -3.91 21.54
C ILE A 409 -21.33 -4.34 20.53
N LYS A 410 -22.57 -3.89 20.74
CA LYS A 410 -23.66 -4.24 19.85
C LYS A 410 -23.44 -3.46 18.56
N ARG A 411 -22.99 -4.16 17.53
CA ARG A 411 -22.88 -3.61 16.19
C ARG A 411 -24.17 -2.91 15.81
N ARG A 412 -24.09 -1.60 15.55
CA ARG A 412 -25.24 -0.86 15.04
C ARG A 412 -25.21 -1.03 13.53
N PRO A 413 -26.20 -1.73 12.93
CA PRO A 413 -26.23 -1.84 11.48
C PRO A 413 -26.31 -0.42 10.90
N PRO A 414 -25.57 -0.13 9.82
CA PRO A 414 -25.66 1.16 9.17
C PRO A 414 -27.09 1.42 8.67
N GLU A 415 -27.52 2.68 8.64
CA GLU A 415 -28.86 3.05 8.10
C GLU A 415 -29.00 2.58 6.65
N ASN A 416 -27.92 2.69 5.88
CA ASN A 416 -27.79 2.16 4.53
C ASN A 416 -26.35 1.69 4.31
N ILE A 417 -26.22 0.43 3.88
CA ILE A 417 -24.93 -0.26 3.67
C ILE A 417 -24.08 0.33 2.53
N LEU A 418 -24.68 1.06 1.57
CA LEU A 418 -23.96 1.67 0.46
C LEU A 418 -23.64 3.16 0.69
N CYS A 419 -24.23 3.78 1.72
CA CYS A 419 -24.01 5.18 2.02
C CYS A 419 -22.97 5.35 3.13
N PRO A 420 -21.86 6.06 2.92
CA PRO A 420 -20.93 6.38 4.00
C PRO A 420 -21.62 7.12 5.16
N ASP A 421 -21.10 6.93 6.36
CA ASP A 421 -21.39 7.79 7.50
C ASP A 421 -20.11 8.44 8.01
N ARG A 422 -20.24 9.59 8.66
CA ARG A 422 -19.11 10.37 9.13
C ARG A 422 -18.16 9.57 10.03
N GLU A 423 -18.70 8.86 11.00
CA GLU A 423 -17.91 8.30 12.10
C GLU A 423 -17.01 7.16 11.59
N THR A 424 -17.58 6.27 10.78
CA THR A 424 -16.82 5.16 10.21
C THR A 424 -15.92 5.60 9.07
N LEU A 425 -16.34 6.58 8.24
CA LEU A 425 -15.50 7.09 7.16
C LEU A 425 -14.29 7.83 7.73
N ASP A 426 -14.45 8.64 8.78
CA ASP A 426 -13.35 9.31 9.48
C ASP A 426 -12.29 8.29 9.96
N ARG A 427 -12.72 7.21 10.62
CA ARG A 427 -11.80 6.15 11.06
C ARG A 427 -11.09 5.44 9.92
N TYR A 428 -11.80 5.18 8.81
CA TYR A 428 -11.19 4.57 7.64
C TYR A 428 -10.12 5.50 7.04
N LEU A 429 -10.45 6.77 6.83
CA LEU A 429 -9.49 7.77 6.32
C LEU A 429 -8.30 7.93 7.27
N ALA A 430 -8.52 7.93 8.59
CA ALA A 430 -7.44 7.95 9.58
C ALA A 430 -6.55 6.70 9.50
N GLY A 431 -7.11 5.54 9.16
CA GLY A 431 -6.35 4.31 8.93
C GLY A 431 -5.41 4.39 7.72
N LEU A 432 -5.81 5.10 6.68
CA LEU A 432 -4.95 5.42 5.51
C LEU A 432 -3.82 6.41 5.88
N MET A 433 -3.95 7.14 6.98
CA MET A 433 -2.95 8.09 7.48
C MET A 433 -1.97 7.45 8.48
N HIS A 434 -1.54 6.22 8.21
CA HIS A 434 -0.58 5.53 9.09
C HIS A 434 0.75 6.30 9.14
N PHE A 435 1.38 6.39 10.32
CA PHE A 435 2.57 7.22 10.55
C PHE A 435 3.75 6.87 9.61
N LEU A 436 3.87 5.58 9.27
CA LEU A 436 4.96 5.08 8.43
C LEU A 436 4.71 5.29 6.93
N ASN A 437 3.45 5.32 6.49
CA ASN A 437 3.10 5.42 5.09
C ASN A 437 1.75 6.13 4.90
N PRO A 438 1.74 7.49 4.96
CA PRO A 438 0.51 8.26 4.85
C PRO A 438 0.00 8.32 3.40
N GLN A 439 -1.19 7.77 3.16
CA GLN A 439 -1.82 7.66 1.83
C GLN A 439 -2.72 8.87 1.52
N TYR A 440 -2.11 10.07 1.42
CA TYR A 440 -2.85 11.33 1.24
C TYR A 440 -3.72 11.36 -0.03
N TYR A 441 -3.26 10.74 -1.12
CA TYR A 441 -3.93 10.78 -2.42
C TYR A 441 -5.14 9.85 -2.48
N GLU A 442 -5.09 8.73 -1.77
CA GLU A 442 -6.18 7.78 -1.55
C GLU A 442 -7.25 8.41 -0.68
N VAL A 443 -6.87 9.07 0.42
CA VAL A 443 -7.79 9.85 1.26
C VAL A 443 -8.50 10.91 0.42
N ALA A 444 -7.74 11.67 -0.37
CA ALA A 444 -8.30 12.71 -1.23
C ALA A 444 -9.26 12.13 -2.27
N ALA A 445 -8.83 11.12 -3.04
CA ALA A 445 -9.65 10.49 -4.08
C ALA A 445 -10.95 9.91 -3.50
N THR A 446 -10.86 9.21 -2.37
CA THR A 446 -12.00 8.61 -1.67
C THR A 446 -13.02 9.68 -1.29
N PHE A 447 -12.60 10.68 -0.52
CA PHE A 447 -13.52 11.69 0.01
C PHE A 447 -14.07 12.60 -1.10
N GLU A 448 -13.24 12.98 -2.09
CA GLU A 448 -13.64 13.80 -3.22
C GLU A 448 -14.75 13.16 -4.05
N MET A 449 -14.71 11.83 -4.21
CA MET A 449 -15.65 11.10 -5.06
C MET A 449 -16.94 10.65 -4.36
N VAL A 450 -17.07 10.82 -3.04
CA VAL A 450 -18.32 10.48 -2.31
C VAL A 450 -19.57 11.15 -2.90
N PRO A 451 -19.60 12.45 -3.25
CA PRO A 451 -20.77 13.06 -3.86
C PRO A 451 -21.15 12.42 -5.20
N ALA A 452 -20.16 12.06 -6.02
CA ALA A 452 -20.39 11.36 -7.28
C ALA A 452 -20.94 9.94 -7.06
N TRP A 453 -20.43 9.24 -6.04
CA TRP A 453 -20.96 7.93 -5.62
C TRP A 453 -22.44 8.02 -5.25
N LEU A 454 -22.83 9.02 -4.45
CA LEU A 454 -24.23 9.19 -4.04
C LEU A 454 -25.15 9.56 -5.22
N ARG A 455 -24.70 10.44 -6.14
CA ARG A 455 -25.44 10.71 -7.39
C ARG A 455 -25.61 9.44 -8.22
N PHE A 456 -24.56 8.63 -8.33
CA PHE A 456 -24.61 7.35 -9.02
C PHE A 456 -25.63 6.40 -8.38
N LEU A 457 -25.64 6.25 -7.05
CA LEU A 457 -26.60 5.42 -6.34
C LEU A 457 -28.05 5.92 -6.52
N GLU A 458 -28.27 7.25 -6.50
CA GLU A 458 -29.57 7.86 -6.76
C GLU A 458 -30.03 7.59 -8.20
N MET A 459 -29.13 7.73 -9.19
CA MET A 459 -29.40 7.40 -10.59
C MET A 459 -29.77 5.92 -10.77
N ARG A 460 -29.25 5.02 -9.93
CA ARG A 460 -29.59 3.59 -9.91
C ARG A 460 -30.81 3.26 -9.06
N GLU A 461 -31.49 4.26 -8.51
CA GLU A 461 -32.65 4.10 -7.62
C GLU A 461 -32.35 3.24 -6.38
N LEU A 462 -31.07 3.16 -5.96
CA LEU A 462 -30.64 2.44 -4.75
C LEU A 462 -30.82 3.29 -3.49
N ILE A 463 -30.83 4.61 -3.67
CA ILE A 463 -31.14 5.60 -2.63
C ILE A 463 -32.12 6.64 -3.19
N ASP A 464 -32.85 7.30 -2.30
CA ASP A 464 -33.64 8.47 -2.67
C ASP A 464 -32.85 9.77 -2.47
N HIS A 465 -33.39 10.85 -3.04
CA HIS A 465 -32.82 12.19 -2.97
C HIS A 465 -32.63 12.69 -1.52
N ASP A 466 -33.54 12.32 -0.62
CA ASP A 466 -33.50 12.74 0.78
C ASP A 466 -32.34 12.06 1.53
N LEU A 467 -32.12 10.77 1.31
CA LEU A 467 -30.98 10.04 1.87
C LEU A 467 -29.66 10.59 1.33
N HIS A 468 -29.54 10.79 0.01
CA HIS A 468 -28.36 11.43 -0.61
C HIS A 468 -28.01 12.76 0.09
N ARG A 469 -28.99 13.68 0.20
CA ARG A 469 -28.78 14.98 0.84
C ARG A 469 -28.41 14.86 2.32
N ARG A 470 -29.05 13.97 3.07
CA ARG A 470 -28.74 13.76 4.50
C ARG A 470 -27.33 13.21 4.70
N THR A 471 -26.89 12.28 3.86
CA THR A 471 -25.53 11.73 3.90
C THR A 471 -24.49 12.83 3.68
N LEU A 472 -24.64 13.66 2.64
CA LEU A 472 -23.70 14.77 2.40
C LEU A 472 -23.67 15.78 3.54
N LEU A 473 -24.84 16.12 4.11
CA LEU A 473 -24.90 17.01 5.28
C LEU A 473 -24.19 16.42 6.51
N ASN A 474 -24.24 15.10 6.69
CA ASN A 474 -23.56 14.41 7.79
C ASN A 474 -22.03 14.43 7.63
N LEU A 475 -21.53 14.36 6.40
CA LEU A 475 -20.10 14.35 6.08
C LEU A 475 -19.44 15.73 6.06
N ARG A 476 -20.23 16.82 6.12
CA ARG A 476 -19.72 18.18 6.02
C ARG A 476 -18.71 18.55 7.12
N GLU A 477 -18.88 18.05 8.33
CA GLU A 477 -17.90 18.33 9.40
C GLU A 477 -16.57 17.63 9.13
N LEU A 478 -16.61 16.40 8.60
CA LEU A 478 -15.40 15.65 8.23
C LEU A 478 -14.62 16.34 7.09
N GLN A 479 -15.31 17.03 6.18
CA GLN A 479 -14.65 17.83 5.15
C GLN A 479 -13.67 18.87 5.74
N GLU A 480 -14.06 19.55 6.82
CA GLU A 480 -13.21 20.56 7.46
C GLU A 480 -11.98 19.91 8.12
N ASP A 481 -12.17 18.73 8.72
CA ASP A 481 -11.09 17.94 9.31
C ASP A 481 -10.09 17.48 8.22
N VAL A 482 -10.59 17.01 7.06
CA VAL A 482 -9.76 16.62 5.90
C VAL A 482 -9.04 17.84 5.28
N ILE A 483 -9.68 19.01 5.21
CA ILE A 483 -9.01 20.25 4.78
C ILE A 483 -7.86 20.58 5.73
N SER A 484 -8.09 20.51 7.05
CA SER A 484 -7.05 20.78 8.04
C SER A 484 -5.88 19.78 7.94
N LEU A 485 -6.17 18.51 7.63
CA LEU A 485 -5.15 17.50 7.38
C LEU A 485 -4.27 17.91 6.18
N PHE A 486 -4.88 18.22 5.04
CA PHE A 486 -4.14 18.62 3.84
C PHE A 486 -3.47 19.99 3.94
N GLU A 487 -3.97 20.91 4.77
CA GLU A 487 -3.24 22.16 5.07
C GLU A 487 -1.95 21.90 5.87
N SER A 488 -1.89 20.80 6.62
CA SER A 488 -0.66 20.35 7.28
C SER A 488 0.29 19.65 6.30
N PHE A 489 -0.25 18.92 5.32
CA PHE A 489 0.47 18.36 4.18
C PHE A 489 0.70 19.40 3.06
N ARG A 490 1.72 20.23 3.20
CA ARG A 490 1.99 21.39 2.32
C ARG A 490 2.53 21.03 0.93
N GLU A 491 2.71 19.74 0.65
CA GLU A 491 3.40 19.28 -0.53
C GLU A 491 2.58 19.39 -1.81
N ASP A 492 1.25 19.26 -1.75
CA ASP A 492 0.37 19.40 -2.91
C ASP A 492 -0.88 20.25 -2.60
N PRO A 493 -0.93 21.53 -3.03
CA PRO A 493 -2.08 22.40 -2.80
C PRO A 493 -3.35 21.96 -3.53
N ALA A 494 -3.26 21.08 -4.55
CA ALA A 494 -4.43 20.61 -5.28
C ALA A 494 -5.39 19.80 -4.40
N LEU A 495 -4.88 19.10 -3.37
CA LEU A 495 -5.71 18.33 -2.45
C LEU A 495 -6.64 19.25 -1.63
N VAL A 496 -6.10 20.35 -1.09
CA VAL A 496 -6.87 21.36 -0.37
C VAL A 496 -7.90 22.03 -1.28
N GLU A 497 -7.52 22.36 -2.52
CA GLU A 497 -8.43 22.98 -3.50
C GLU A 497 -9.60 22.05 -3.84
N ALA A 498 -9.32 20.76 -4.09
CA ALA A 498 -10.34 19.75 -4.35
C ALA A 498 -11.34 19.65 -3.20
N MET A 499 -10.85 19.61 -1.95
CA MET A 499 -11.70 19.55 -0.78
C MET A 499 -12.55 20.80 -0.60
N ARG A 500 -12.03 22.00 -0.89
CA ARG A 500 -12.82 23.24 -0.82
C ARG A 500 -13.93 23.28 -1.87
N ASN A 501 -13.67 22.75 -3.06
CA ASN A 501 -14.62 22.71 -4.17
C ASN A 501 -15.69 21.61 -4.01
N TRP A 502 -15.50 20.67 -3.08
CA TRP A 502 -16.42 19.55 -2.80
C TRP A 502 -17.89 19.99 -2.57
N ASN A 503 -18.10 21.17 -1.97
CA ASN A 503 -19.43 21.72 -1.68
C ASN A 503 -20.17 22.28 -2.90
N GLU A 504 -19.47 22.71 -3.95
CA GLU A 504 -20.12 23.31 -5.13
C GLU A 504 -20.98 22.28 -5.87
N THR A 505 -20.58 21.02 -5.77
CA THR A 505 -21.27 19.85 -6.33
C THR A 505 -22.57 19.47 -5.59
N ILE A 506 -22.82 20.04 -4.40
CA ILE A 506 -24.02 19.74 -3.58
C ILE A 506 -25.21 20.64 -3.96
N LEU A 507 -24.92 21.81 -4.54
CA LEU A 507 -25.92 22.85 -4.83
C LEU A 507 -26.28 22.95 -6.33
N ALA A 508 -25.47 22.32 -7.20
CA ALA A 508 -25.74 22.17 -8.62
C ALA A 508 -26.58 20.91 -8.86
#